data_AF-A0A4U5M1U9-F1
#
_entry.id   AF-A0A4U5M1U9-F1
#
_cell.length_a   1.000
_cell.length_b   1.000
_cell.length_c   1.000
_cell.angle_alpha   90.00
_cell.angle_beta   90.00
_cell.angle_gamma   90.00
#
_symmetry.space_group_name_H-M   'P 1'
#
loop_
_entity.id
_entity.type
_entity.pdbx_description
1 polymer ?
#
loop_
_entity_poly.entity_id
_entity_poly.type
_entity_poly.pdbx_seq_one_letter_code
_entity_poly.pdbx_strand_id
1 'polypeptide(L)'
;MQIPIDYRKSLSTSFESGMINMLINSANDAKVKDPKYCTFGGPFTGNHRRMHDIPCGVPEAYRVSVLSKLPDPTGKINTLATFKETRYSDEVLFHMFYNFCGESYQIVASMELYRRGWRYHMQQNLWLG
;
A
#
# COMPACT_ATOMS: atom_id res chain seq x y z
N MET A 1 -7.67 -11.98 -51.29
CA MET A 1 -8.46 -10.81 -50.89
C MET A 1 -8.31 -10.68 -49.38
N GLN A 2 -7.29 -9.95 -48.93
CA GLN A 2 -6.90 -9.85 -47.51
C GLN A 2 -7.17 -8.40 -47.08
N ILE A 3 -8.12 -8.19 -46.17
CA ILE A 3 -8.41 -6.88 -45.61
C ILE A 3 -7.28 -6.57 -44.61
N PRO A 4 -6.52 -5.46 -44.74
CA PRO A 4 -5.51 -5.12 -43.77
C PRO A 4 -6.21 -4.65 -42.49
N ILE A 5 -5.99 -5.35 -41.37
CA ILE A 5 -6.39 -4.85 -40.05
C ILE A 5 -5.44 -3.70 -39.71
N ASP A 6 -5.99 -2.49 -39.73
CA ASP A 6 -5.28 -1.26 -39.40
C ASP A 6 -5.21 -1.12 -37.87
N TYR A 7 -4.12 -1.63 -37.28
CA TYR A 7 -3.87 -1.59 -35.83
C TYR A 7 -3.82 -0.16 -35.26
N ARG A 8 -3.72 0.87 -36.11
CA ARG A 8 -3.70 2.28 -35.68
C ARG A 8 -5.00 2.75 -35.01
N LYS A 9 -6.13 2.08 -35.23
CA LYS A 9 -7.42 2.48 -34.63
C LYS A 9 -7.65 1.96 -33.21
N SER A 10 -6.91 0.95 -32.73
CA SER A 10 -7.06 0.45 -31.34
C SER A 10 -6.34 1.30 -30.29
N LEU A 11 -5.53 2.27 -30.72
CA LEU A 11 -4.87 3.25 -29.84
C LEU A 11 -5.79 4.42 -29.43
N SER A 12 -7.04 4.45 -29.91
CA SER A 12 -8.00 5.54 -29.63
C SER A 12 -8.87 5.32 -28.39
N THR A 13 -8.79 4.17 -27.71
CA THR A 13 -9.33 4.06 -26.35
C THR A 13 -8.45 4.86 -25.41
N SER A 14 -8.91 6.08 -25.15
CA SER A 14 -8.40 7.05 -24.19
C SER A 14 -7.89 6.38 -22.91
N PHE A 15 -6.62 6.01 -22.91
CA PHE A 15 -5.90 5.52 -21.74
C PHE A 15 -5.35 6.77 -21.06
N GLU A 16 -5.75 6.99 -19.81
CA GLU A 16 -5.59 8.22 -19.03
C GLU A 16 -4.32 9.02 -19.38
N SER A 17 -4.52 10.09 -20.17
CA SER A 17 -3.45 10.97 -20.65
C SER A 17 -2.58 11.54 -19.52
N GLY A 18 -3.10 11.62 -18.30
CA GLY A 18 -2.36 12.06 -17.11
C GLY A 18 -1.19 11.16 -16.72
N MET A 19 -1.37 9.83 -16.76
CA MET A 19 -0.35 8.86 -16.35
C MET A 19 0.80 8.80 -17.36
N ILE A 20 0.49 8.88 -18.65
CA ILE A 20 1.47 8.84 -19.73
C ILE A 20 2.31 10.13 -19.76
N ASN A 21 1.68 11.30 -19.57
CA ASN A 21 2.41 12.57 -19.50
C ASN A 21 3.38 12.62 -18.31
N MET A 22 3.02 12.01 -17.16
CA MET A 22 3.90 11.90 -16.00
C MET A 22 5.13 11.02 -16.27
N LEU A 23 4.95 9.90 -16.98
CA LEU A 23 6.05 9.00 -17.35
C LEU A 23 7.03 9.63 -18.36
N ILE A 24 6.51 10.32 -19.37
CA ILE A 24 7.33 11.00 -20.40
C ILE A 24 8.17 12.12 -19.78
N ASN A 25 7.62 12.87 -18.84
CA ASN A 25 8.33 13.97 -18.18
C ASN A 25 9.35 13.47 -17.14
N SER A 26 9.05 12.38 -16.42
CA SER A 26 9.97 11.80 -15.43
C SER A 26 11.21 11.13 -16.05
N ALA A 27 11.10 10.57 -17.25
CA ALA A 27 12.23 9.90 -17.92
C ALA A 27 13.36 10.87 -18.33
N ASN A 28 13.02 12.14 -18.58
CA ASN A 28 13.97 13.18 -18.96
C ASN A 28 14.64 13.87 -17.76
N ASP A 29 14.13 13.66 -16.54
CA ASP A 29 14.53 14.40 -15.35
C ASP A 29 15.12 13.46 -14.28
N ALA A 30 16.13 12.69 -14.69
CA ALA A 30 16.89 11.75 -13.85
C ALA A 30 17.71 12.43 -12.72
N LYS A 31 17.28 13.60 -12.24
CA LYS A 31 17.67 14.15 -10.94
C LYS A 31 16.51 13.92 -9.97
N VAL A 32 16.54 12.72 -9.39
CA VAL A 32 15.77 12.27 -8.22
C VAL A 32 15.76 13.36 -7.14
N LYS A 33 14.77 14.28 -7.17
CA LYS A 33 14.45 15.24 -6.09
C LYS A 33 13.26 16.18 -6.36
N ASP A 34 12.48 16.03 -7.43
CA ASP A 34 11.25 16.83 -7.55
C ASP A 34 10.20 16.27 -6.55
N PRO A 35 9.72 17.05 -5.56
CA PRO A 35 8.74 16.60 -4.57
C PRO A 35 7.44 16.06 -5.19
N LYS A 36 7.18 16.38 -6.47
CA LYS A 36 6.00 15.93 -7.22
C LYS A 36 5.98 14.42 -7.48
N TYR A 37 7.12 13.73 -7.45
CA TYR A 37 7.20 12.29 -7.74
C TYR A 37 7.46 11.43 -6.50
N CYS A 38 7.51 12.01 -5.29
CA CYS A 38 7.83 11.25 -4.07
C CYS A 38 6.79 10.15 -3.75
N THR A 39 5.59 10.30 -4.28
CA THR A 39 4.45 9.41 -4.06
C THR A 39 4.00 8.67 -5.31
N PHE A 40 4.78 8.72 -6.39
CA PHE A 40 4.47 7.99 -7.60
C PHE A 40 4.63 6.48 -7.35
N GLY A 41 3.52 5.74 -7.45
CA GLY A 41 3.44 4.31 -7.17
C GLY A 41 4.19 3.43 -8.15
N GLY A 42 4.43 3.94 -9.36
CA GLY A 42 4.92 3.20 -10.50
C GLY A 42 3.92 3.16 -11.66
N PRO A 43 4.35 2.75 -12.86
CA PRO A 43 3.54 2.77 -14.08
C PRO A 43 2.36 1.80 -14.09
N PHE A 44 2.38 0.76 -13.24
CA PHE A 44 1.37 -0.30 -13.18
C PHE A 44 0.47 -0.20 -11.94
N THR A 45 0.77 0.75 -11.06
CA THR A 45 0.04 0.99 -9.82
C THR A 45 -1.02 2.03 -10.14
N GLY A 46 -2.27 1.61 -10.24
CA GLY A 46 -3.40 2.51 -10.51
C GLY A 46 -3.68 3.54 -9.41
N ASN A 47 -2.93 3.52 -8.31
CA ASN A 47 -3.08 4.39 -7.15
C ASN A 47 -1.74 5.00 -6.72
N HIS A 48 -1.83 6.12 -5.99
CA HIS A 48 -0.72 6.77 -5.28
C HIS A 48 0.03 5.77 -4.37
N ARG A 49 1.33 6.01 -4.12
CA ARG A 49 2.07 5.24 -3.10
C ARG A 49 1.33 5.30 -1.76
N ARG A 50 1.23 4.16 -1.09
CA ARG A 50 0.66 4.14 0.26
C ARG A 50 1.61 4.85 1.20
N MET A 51 1.07 5.48 2.25
CA MET A 51 1.87 6.25 3.21
C MET A 51 3.02 5.42 3.82
N HIS A 52 2.78 4.12 4.09
CA HIS A 52 3.79 3.21 4.64
C HIS A 52 4.88 2.80 3.66
N ASP A 53 4.70 3.03 2.36
CA ASP A 53 5.69 2.75 1.30
C ASP A 53 6.58 3.97 1.00
N ILE A 54 6.28 5.13 1.59
CA ILE A 54 7.04 6.36 1.37
C ILE A 54 8.33 6.29 2.21
N PRO A 55 9.52 6.37 1.58
CA PRO A 55 10.77 6.40 2.32
C PRO A 55 10.79 7.63 3.24
N CYS A 56 11.03 7.39 4.53
CA CYS A 56 11.19 8.45 5.51
C CYS A 56 12.51 8.26 6.29
N GLY A 57 13.15 9.39 6.64
CA GLY A 57 14.34 9.40 7.47
C GLY A 57 13.98 9.07 8.92
N VAL A 58 13.79 7.80 9.24
CA VAL A 58 13.46 7.35 10.60
C VAL A 58 14.72 7.41 11.49
N PRO A 59 14.70 8.15 12.62
CA PRO A 59 15.81 8.16 13.58
C PRO A 59 16.14 6.76 14.08
N GLU A 60 17.41 6.51 14.40
CA GLU A 60 17.90 5.17 14.75
C GLU A 60 17.14 4.55 15.93
N ALA A 61 16.78 5.35 16.93
CA ALA A 61 16.02 4.92 18.11
C ALA A 61 14.65 4.29 17.78
N TYR A 62 14.05 4.61 16.63
CA TYR A 62 12.75 4.08 16.19
C TYR A 62 12.88 2.89 15.24
N ARG A 63 14.10 2.43 14.89
CA ARG A 63 14.32 1.26 14.03
C ARG A 63 14.22 -0.04 14.82
N VAL A 64 13.09 -0.20 15.51
CA VAL A 64 12.84 -1.29 16.46
C VAL A 64 12.96 -2.67 15.81
N SER A 65 12.65 -2.82 14.53
CA SER A 65 12.82 -4.08 13.79
C SER A 65 14.28 -4.54 13.69
N VAL A 66 15.23 -3.62 13.70
CA VAL A 66 16.67 -3.91 13.75
C VAL A 66 17.13 -4.06 15.19
N LEU A 67 16.75 -3.12 16.05
CA LEU A 67 17.17 -3.08 17.45
C LEU A 67 16.69 -4.31 18.25
N SER A 68 15.50 -4.81 17.97
CA SER A 68 14.94 -6.02 18.61
C SER A 68 15.75 -7.30 18.36
N LYS A 69 16.64 -7.30 17.35
CA LYS A 69 17.53 -8.42 17.03
C LYS A 69 18.86 -8.33 17.77
N LEU A 70 19.17 -7.19 18.39
CA LEU A 70 20.39 -6.99 19.15
C LEU A 70 20.18 -7.44 20.61
N PRO A 71 21.22 -7.95 21.29
CA PRO A 71 21.16 -8.20 22.71
C PRO A 71 20.99 -6.89 23.47
N ASP A 72 20.09 -6.87 24.45
CA ASP A 72 20.01 -5.79 25.43
C ASP A 72 21.25 -5.81 26.37
N PRO A 73 21.44 -4.79 27.25
CA PRO A 73 22.56 -4.76 28.19
C PRO A 73 22.63 -5.98 29.14
N THR A 74 21.52 -6.70 29.28
CA THR A 74 21.39 -7.95 30.04
C THR A 74 21.62 -9.21 29.19
N GLY A 75 21.97 -9.07 27.91
CA GLY A 75 22.25 -10.17 26.98
C GLY A 75 21.01 -10.85 26.40
N LYS A 76 19.81 -10.33 26.66
CA LYS A 76 18.55 -10.90 26.19
C LYS A 76 18.12 -10.25 24.87
N ILE A 77 17.65 -11.06 23.94
CA ILE A 77 17.11 -10.58 22.66
C ILE A 77 15.60 -10.36 22.83
N ASN A 78 15.15 -9.13 22.63
CA ASN A 78 13.75 -8.75 22.77
C ASN A 78 13.02 -8.86 21.42
N THR A 79 12.79 -10.11 20.99
CA THR A 79 12.12 -10.40 19.72
C THR A 79 10.70 -9.84 19.69
N LEU A 80 10.34 -9.17 18.60
CA LEU A 80 8.98 -8.69 18.38
C LEU A 80 8.00 -9.87 18.25
N ALA A 81 6.82 -9.71 18.83
CA ALA A 81 5.78 -10.71 18.72
C ALA A 81 5.32 -10.84 17.25
N THR A 82 5.08 -12.07 16.80
CA THR A 82 4.45 -12.33 15.51
C THR A 82 3.05 -11.72 15.48
N PHE A 83 2.67 -11.21 14.32
CA PHE A 83 1.32 -10.72 14.05
C PHE A 83 0.28 -11.80 14.41
N LYS A 84 -0.72 -11.40 15.20
CA LYS A 84 -1.92 -12.20 15.52
C LYS A 84 -3.11 -11.26 15.61
N GLU A 85 -4.09 -11.44 14.72
CA GLU A 85 -5.31 -10.65 14.58
C GLU A 85 -6.12 -10.58 15.88
N THR A 86 -6.16 -11.69 16.62
CA THR A 86 -6.88 -11.81 17.90
C THR A 86 -6.34 -10.92 19.02
N ARG A 87 -5.12 -10.38 18.89
CA ARG A 87 -4.50 -9.50 19.90
C ARG A 87 -4.83 -8.02 19.71
N TYR A 88 -5.39 -7.64 18.58
CA TYR A 88 -5.65 -6.25 18.23
C TYR A 88 -7.08 -5.83 18.59
N SER A 89 -7.26 -4.55 18.94
CA SER A 89 -8.60 -3.96 19.14
C SER A 89 -9.31 -3.76 17.80
N ASP A 90 -10.62 -3.51 17.85
CA ASP A 90 -11.42 -3.29 16.64
C ASP A 90 -10.93 -2.07 15.84
N GLU A 91 -10.48 -1.00 16.50
CA GLU A 91 -9.93 0.20 15.85
C GLU A 91 -8.68 -0.10 15.02
N VAL A 92 -7.80 -0.97 15.53
CA VAL A 92 -6.59 -1.39 14.82
C VAL A 92 -6.96 -2.24 13.60
N LEU A 93 -7.96 -3.11 13.74
CA LEU A 93 -8.46 -3.91 12.62
C LEU A 93 -9.12 -3.02 11.55
N PHE A 94 -9.89 -1.99 11.94
CA PHE A 94 -10.41 -1.00 10.99
C PHE A 94 -9.29 -0.23 10.30
N HIS A 95 -8.29 0.23 11.05
CA HIS A 95 -7.11 0.89 10.46
C HIS A 95 -6.46 -0.02 9.41
N MET A 96 -6.25 -1.30 9.72
CA MET A 96 -5.68 -2.25 8.78
C MET A 96 -6.55 -2.44 7.54
N PHE A 97 -7.86 -2.60 7.72
CA PHE A 97 -8.82 -2.80 6.63
C PHE A 97 -8.83 -1.66 5.61
N TYR A 98 -8.72 -0.40 6.07
CA TYR A 98 -8.77 0.77 5.19
C TYR A 98 -7.39 1.20 4.64
N ASN A 99 -6.29 0.85 5.30
CA ASN A 99 -4.94 1.31 4.88
C ASN A 99 -4.15 0.28 4.07
N PHE A 100 -4.51 -1.02 4.12
CA PHE A 100 -3.84 -2.09 3.37
C PHE A 100 -4.75 -2.73 2.32
N CYS A 101 -5.44 -1.90 1.53
CA CYS A 101 -6.35 -2.36 0.49
C CYS A 101 -5.65 -3.22 -0.57
N GLY A 102 -6.24 -4.36 -0.90
CA GLY A 102 -5.71 -5.31 -1.88
C GLY A 102 -4.60 -6.24 -1.34
N GLU A 103 -4.26 -6.14 -0.06
CA GLU A 103 -3.30 -7.02 0.61
C GLU A 103 -4.00 -8.08 1.46
N SER A 104 -3.26 -9.12 1.85
CA SER A 104 -3.74 -10.17 2.76
C SER A 104 -4.21 -9.61 4.12
N TYR A 105 -3.61 -8.52 4.59
CA TYR A 105 -3.99 -7.86 5.85
C TYR A 105 -5.45 -7.39 5.88
N GLN A 106 -5.98 -6.92 4.74
CA GLN A 106 -7.38 -6.51 4.65
C GLN A 106 -8.33 -7.70 4.82
N ILE A 107 -7.97 -8.86 4.27
CA ILE A 107 -8.75 -10.10 4.39
C ILE A 107 -8.71 -10.60 5.83
N VAL A 108 -7.53 -10.61 6.46
CA VAL A 108 -7.38 -11.07 7.85
C VAL A 108 -8.14 -10.16 8.81
N ALA A 109 -8.04 -8.84 8.66
CA ALA A 109 -8.77 -7.89 9.48
C ALA A 109 -10.29 -8.03 9.32
N SER A 110 -10.78 -8.18 8.09
CA SER A 110 -12.22 -8.34 7.84
C SER A 110 -12.77 -9.66 8.39
N MET A 111 -12.00 -10.75 8.32
CA MET A 111 -12.37 -12.03 8.91
C MET A 111 -12.49 -11.93 10.44
N GLU A 112 -11.53 -11.29 11.10
CA GLU A 112 -11.56 -11.13 12.55
C GLU A 112 -12.71 -10.21 13.01
N LEU A 113 -12.95 -9.10 12.31
CA LEU A 113 -14.11 -8.24 12.56
C LEU A 113 -15.43 -9.01 12.41
N TYR A 114 -15.55 -9.84 11.36
CA TYR A 114 -16.72 -10.69 11.15
C TYR A 114 -16.93 -11.68 12.30
N ARG A 115 -15.86 -12.31 12.81
CA ARG A 115 -15.89 -13.21 13.99
C ARG A 115 -16.36 -12.50 15.25
N ARG A 116 -16.06 -11.19 15.39
CA ARG A 116 -16.50 -10.34 16.50
C ARG A 116 -17.94 -9.83 16.36
N GLY A 117 -18.63 -10.16 15.26
CA GLY A 117 -20.03 -9.78 15.05
C GLY A 117 -20.22 -8.58 14.11
N TRP A 118 -19.14 -7.91 13.70
CA TRP A 118 -19.24 -6.78 12.78
C TRP A 118 -19.71 -7.21 11.38
N ARG A 119 -20.45 -6.35 10.70
CA ARG A 119 -20.95 -6.55 9.33
C ARG A 119 -20.56 -5.37 8.46
N TYR A 120 -19.97 -5.66 7.30
CA TYR A 120 -19.56 -4.64 6.37
C TYR A 120 -20.71 -4.27 5.43
N HIS A 121 -21.06 -2.99 5.40
CA HIS A 121 -22.07 -2.45 4.51
C HIS A 121 -21.41 -1.99 3.20
N MET A 122 -21.49 -2.81 2.15
CA MET A 122 -20.75 -2.61 0.89
C MET A 122 -21.03 -1.26 0.21
N GLN A 123 -22.27 -0.76 0.25
CA GLN A 123 -22.63 0.49 -0.41
C GLN A 123 -22.18 1.74 0.35
N GLN A 124 -22.03 1.64 1.68
CA GLN A 124 -21.63 2.76 2.53
C GLN A 124 -20.16 2.66 2.94
N ASN A 125 -19.49 1.56 2.58
CA ASN A 125 -18.10 1.25 2.91
C ASN A 125 -17.78 1.41 4.40
N LEU A 126 -18.69 0.97 5.27
CA LEU A 126 -18.56 1.07 6.72
C LEU A 126 -18.89 -0.25 7.41
N TRP A 127 -18.36 -0.41 8.62
CA TRP A 127 -18.63 -1.53 9.49
C TRP A 127 -19.72 -1.18 10.51
N LEU A 128 -20.67 -2.08 10.71
CA LEU A 128 -21.78 -1.98 11.67
C LEU A 128 -21.65 -3.11 12.71
N GLY A 129 -21.88 -2.79 13.97
CA GLY A 129 -21.78 -3.71 15.12
C GLY A 129 -22.99 -3.63 16.01
#